data_AF-A0A849J168-F1
#
_entry.id   AF-A0A849J168-F1
#
_cell.length_a   1.000
_cell.length_b   1.000
_cell.length_c   1.000
_cell.angle_alpha   90.00
_cell.angle_beta   90.00
_cell.angle_gamma   90.00
#
_symmetry.space_group_name_H-M   'P 1'
#
loop_
_entity.id
_entity.type
_entity.pdbx_description
1 polymer ?
#
loop_
_entity_poly.entity_id
_entity_poly.type
_entity_poly.pdbx_seq_one_letter_code
_entity_poly.pdbx_strand_id
1 'polypeptide(L)'
;MVEAGYSLGDRMLYLKSPMFRGDDVAELQARLGSIGFDPGRVDGIFGERTSRALIDFQENVALHPDGFCGKETVTELLRVFGRSPEHVHWVKEREYLRSQTKTLSELLVAVTNSGEAEVPAEAISQRLHVEGLHVQTHSDPDRSALALLANRMNADVVIHLEIGEGDSFIGFYSGYSYVSPRGRTLAELLATELNLNLSTNRVSVVGLAMPILRETRMPAIVISLDSAITWVKHLPQIADSVLVALSLFSKPVDLTI
;
A
#
# COMPACT_ATOMS: atom_id res chain seq x y z
N MET A 1 13.77 -22.39 -4.38
CA MET A 1 14.13 -22.64 -5.79
C MET A 1 13.27 -21.70 -6.64
N VAL A 2 13.85 -20.54 -6.98
CA VAL A 2 13.55 -19.61 -8.09
C VAL A 2 12.11 -19.53 -8.64
N GLU A 3 11.14 -18.99 -7.89
CA GLU A 3 9.82 -18.59 -8.46
C GLU A 3 9.36 -17.18 -8.04
N ALA A 4 10.18 -16.46 -7.26
CA ALA A 4 9.97 -15.04 -6.95
C ALA A 4 10.51 -14.19 -8.11
N GLY A 5 9.64 -13.60 -8.91
CA GLY A 5 10.04 -12.69 -10.00
C GLY A 5 9.23 -12.76 -11.29
N TYR A 6 8.22 -13.62 -11.40
CA TYR A 6 7.32 -13.62 -12.56
C TYR A 6 6.15 -12.67 -12.35
N SER A 7 5.92 -11.81 -13.34
CA SER A 7 4.77 -10.92 -13.48
C SER A 7 3.70 -11.56 -14.36
N LEU A 8 2.42 -11.20 -14.15
CA LEU A 8 1.34 -11.70 -15.00
C LEU A 8 1.62 -11.34 -16.48
N GLY A 9 1.64 -12.36 -17.35
CA GLY A 9 1.98 -12.21 -18.77
C GLY A 9 3.41 -12.60 -19.14
N ASP A 10 4.32 -12.78 -18.17
CA ASP A 10 5.69 -13.24 -18.44
C ASP A 10 5.74 -14.69 -18.92
N ARG A 11 4.78 -15.50 -18.47
CA ARG A 11 4.62 -16.91 -18.87
C ARG A 11 3.14 -17.27 -18.98
N MET A 12 2.87 -18.29 -19.80
CA MET A 12 1.52 -18.82 -19.94
C MET A 12 1.17 -19.67 -18.71
N LEU A 13 0.13 -19.27 -17.99
CA LEU A 13 -0.38 -20.00 -16.83
C LEU A 13 -1.51 -20.94 -17.25
N TYR A 14 -1.51 -22.15 -16.71
CA TYR A 14 -2.53 -23.17 -16.95
C TYR A 14 -2.43 -24.24 -15.87
N LEU A 15 -3.51 -25.00 -15.65
CA LEU A 15 -3.52 -26.08 -14.68
C LEU A 15 -2.55 -27.19 -15.10
N LYS A 16 -1.55 -27.49 -14.25
CA LYS A 16 -0.57 -28.56 -14.48
C LYS A 16 -0.04 -29.13 -13.16
N SER A 17 0.73 -30.21 -13.25
CA SER A 17 1.43 -30.83 -12.12
C SER A 17 2.95 -30.85 -12.38
N PRO A 18 3.79 -30.30 -11.48
CA PRO A 18 3.41 -29.53 -10.30
C PRO A 18 2.75 -28.19 -10.67
N MET A 19 1.82 -27.74 -9.83
CA MET A 19 1.10 -26.47 -10.02
C MET A 19 2.06 -25.30 -10.10
N PHE A 20 1.72 -24.30 -10.91
CA PHE A 20 2.44 -23.03 -10.89
C PHE A 20 2.32 -22.37 -9.53
N ARG A 21 3.42 -21.75 -9.11
CA ARG A 21 3.45 -20.87 -7.96
C ARG A 21 4.18 -19.59 -8.30
N GLY A 22 3.78 -18.50 -7.65
CA GLY A 22 4.43 -17.19 -7.81
C GLY A 22 3.46 -16.02 -7.77
N ASP A 23 4.04 -14.83 -7.83
CA ASP A 23 3.31 -13.56 -7.75
C ASP A 23 2.38 -13.35 -8.95
N ASP A 24 2.76 -13.84 -10.14
CA ASP A 24 1.93 -13.84 -11.34
C ASP A 24 0.61 -14.63 -11.17
N VAL A 25 0.66 -15.74 -10.43
CA VAL A 25 -0.53 -16.53 -10.09
C VAL A 25 -1.40 -15.80 -9.07
N ALA A 26 -0.79 -15.22 -8.03
CA ALA A 26 -1.52 -14.44 -7.03
C ALA A 26 -2.20 -13.22 -7.69
N GLU A 27 -1.52 -12.58 -8.63
CA GLU A 27 -2.06 -11.47 -9.40
C GLU A 27 -3.26 -11.89 -10.25
N LEU A 28 -3.17 -13.03 -10.97
CA LEU A 28 -4.29 -13.58 -11.72
C LEU A 28 -5.50 -13.87 -10.82
N GLN A 29 -5.27 -14.53 -9.68
CA GLN A 29 -6.31 -14.84 -8.69
C GLN A 29 -6.96 -13.57 -8.15
N ALA A 30 -6.18 -12.56 -7.78
CA ALA A 30 -6.73 -11.29 -7.29
C ALA A 30 -7.59 -10.60 -8.36
N ARG A 31 -7.12 -10.56 -9.61
CA ARG A 31 -7.84 -9.92 -10.72
C ARG A 31 -9.15 -10.63 -11.05
N LEU A 32 -9.13 -11.96 -11.21
CA LEU A 32 -10.33 -12.76 -11.44
C LEU A 32 -11.37 -12.56 -10.31
N GLY A 33 -10.90 -12.59 -9.05
CA GLY A 33 -11.71 -12.29 -7.87
C GLY A 33 -12.38 -10.93 -7.92
N SER A 34 -11.61 -9.89 -8.25
CA SER A 34 -12.08 -8.49 -8.26
C SER A 34 -13.17 -8.20 -9.29
N ILE A 35 -13.25 -8.99 -10.36
CA ILE A 35 -14.26 -8.83 -11.44
C ILE A 35 -15.38 -9.87 -11.34
N GLY A 36 -15.47 -10.59 -10.21
CA GLY A 36 -16.63 -11.41 -9.85
C GLY A 36 -16.51 -12.91 -10.15
N PHE A 37 -15.33 -13.41 -10.53
CA PHE A 37 -15.07 -14.85 -10.64
C PHE A 37 -14.50 -15.40 -9.32
N ASP A 38 -14.64 -16.69 -9.04
CA ASP A 38 -14.16 -17.32 -7.80
C ASP A 38 -12.92 -18.21 -8.05
N PRO A 39 -11.71 -17.63 -8.03
CA PRO A 39 -10.48 -18.41 -8.18
C PRO A 39 -10.06 -19.15 -6.90
N GLY A 40 -10.85 -19.06 -5.82
CA GLY A 40 -10.46 -19.46 -4.49
C GLY A 40 -9.64 -18.40 -3.76
N ARG A 41 -8.84 -18.83 -2.77
CA ARG A 41 -7.99 -17.94 -1.98
C ARG A 41 -6.81 -17.45 -2.84
N VAL A 42 -6.43 -16.18 -2.71
CA VAL A 42 -5.23 -15.61 -3.34
C VAL A 42 -4.00 -16.10 -2.59
N ASP A 43 -3.57 -17.32 -2.88
CA ASP A 43 -2.41 -17.97 -2.25
C ASP A 43 -1.24 -18.19 -3.21
N GLY A 44 -1.36 -17.69 -4.45
CA GLY A 44 -0.31 -17.77 -5.45
C GLY A 44 -0.08 -19.19 -5.98
N ILE A 45 -1.04 -20.11 -5.81
CA ILE A 45 -0.98 -21.48 -6.32
C ILE A 45 -2.06 -21.69 -7.39
N PHE A 46 -1.65 -22.05 -8.61
CA PHE A 46 -2.58 -22.22 -9.72
C PHE A 46 -3.25 -23.60 -9.63
N GLY A 47 -4.32 -23.67 -8.83
CA GLY A 47 -5.11 -24.88 -8.62
C GLY A 47 -6.39 -24.93 -9.47
N GLU A 48 -7.18 -25.99 -9.27
CA GLU A 48 -8.41 -26.25 -10.03
C GLU A 48 -9.42 -25.09 -9.96
N ARG A 49 -9.58 -24.45 -8.80
CA ARG A 49 -10.49 -23.30 -8.64
C ARG A 49 -10.05 -22.11 -9.49
N THR A 50 -8.75 -21.80 -9.50
CA THR A 50 -8.18 -20.73 -10.33
C THR A 50 -8.36 -21.04 -11.82
N SER A 51 -8.13 -22.31 -12.23
CA SER A 51 -8.37 -22.74 -13.60
C SER A 51 -9.82 -22.59 -14.03
N ARG A 52 -10.77 -22.95 -13.15
CA ARG A 52 -12.19 -22.84 -13.43
C ARG A 52 -12.63 -21.38 -13.57
N ALA A 53 -12.21 -20.52 -12.64
CA ALA A 53 -12.49 -19.08 -12.71
C ALA A 53 -11.92 -18.44 -13.98
N LEU A 54 -10.76 -18.90 -14.46
CA LEU A 54 -10.16 -18.44 -15.71
C LEU A 54 -11.01 -18.83 -16.93
N ILE A 55 -11.49 -20.07 -16.98
CA ILE A 55 -12.37 -20.57 -18.04
C ILE A 55 -13.68 -19.77 -18.05
N ASP A 56 -14.31 -19.58 -16.89
CA ASP A 56 -15.54 -18.82 -16.74
C ASP A 56 -15.37 -17.35 -17.19
N PHE A 57 -14.21 -16.77 -16.89
CA PHE A 57 -13.83 -15.44 -17.38
C PHE A 57 -13.71 -15.39 -18.89
N GLN A 58 -12.94 -16.31 -19.49
CA GLN A 58 -12.74 -16.38 -20.94
C GLN A 58 -14.08 -16.52 -21.69
N GLU A 59 -14.99 -17.33 -21.18
CA GLU A 59 -16.35 -17.47 -21.72
C GLU A 59 -17.12 -16.14 -21.68
N ASN A 60 -17.05 -15.42 -20.55
CA ASN A 60 -17.73 -14.13 -20.37
C ASN A 60 -17.20 -13.00 -21.28
N VAL A 61 -15.92 -13.04 -21.64
CA VAL A 61 -15.32 -12.05 -22.55
C VAL A 61 -15.27 -12.51 -24.01
N ALA A 62 -15.95 -13.60 -24.34
CA ALA A 62 -16.01 -14.20 -25.68
C ALA A 62 -14.63 -14.60 -26.25
N LEU A 63 -13.71 -15.02 -25.37
CA LEU A 63 -12.47 -15.72 -25.75
C LEU A 63 -12.70 -17.23 -25.81
N HIS A 64 -11.72 -17.97 -26.35
CA HIS A 64 -11.74 -19.43 -26.28
C HIS A 64 -11.53 -19.89 -24.83
N PRO A 65 -12.47 -20.62 -24.20
CA PRO A 65 -12.45 -20.94 -22.77
C PRO A 65 -11.60 -22.19 -22.49
N ASP A 66 -10.31 -22.10 -22.80
CA ASP A 66 -9.35 -23.20 -22.75
C ASP A 66 -8.60 -23.33 -21.42
N GLY A 67 -8.74 -22.36 -20.52
CA GLY A 67 -8.04 -22.31 -19.24
C GLY A 67 -6.56 -21.96 -19.35
N PHE A 68 -6.12 -21.45 -20.51
CA PHE A 68 -4.77 -20.94 -20.72
C PHE A 68 -4.73 -19.41 -20.58
N CYS A 69 -4.01 -18.93 -19.58
CA CYS A 69 -3.75 -17.51 -19.39
C CYS A 69 -2.59 -17.08 -20.31
N GLY A 70 -2.88 -16.96 -21.61
CA GLY A 70 -1.98 -16.41 -22.62
C GLY A 70 -2.12 -14.89 -22.78
N LYS A 71 -1.40 -14.32 -23.75
CA LYS A 71 -1.38 -12.86 -24.00
C LYS A 71 -2.77 -12.27 -24.24
N GLU A 72 -3.63 -12.98 -24.98
CA GLU A 72 -5.01 -12.53 -25.27
C GLU A 72 -5.86 -12.49 -24.00
N THR A 73 -5.82 -13.56 -23.21
CA THR A 73 -6.49 -13.64 -21.91
C THR A 73 -6.01 -12.52 -20.96
N VAL A 74 -4.70 -12.27 -20.89
CA VAL A 74 -4.14 -11.18 -20.08
C VAL A 74 -4.60 -9.81 -20.60
N THR A 75 -4.62 -9.60 -21.91
CA THR A 75 -5.05 -8.32 -22.51
C THR A 75 -6.51 -8.03 -22.17
N GLU A 76 -7.40 -9.00 -22.32
CA GLU A 76 -8.81 -8.83 -21.96
C GLU A 76 -9.01 -8.71 -20.45
N LEU A 77 -8.26 -9.46 -19.63
CA LEU A 77 -8.31 -9.33 -18.17
C LEU A 77 -7.93 -7.92 -17.72
N LEU A 78 -6.88 -7.33 -18.32
CA LEU A 78 -6.47 -5.95 -18.07
C LEU A 78 -7.50 -4.94 -18.58
N ARG A 79 -8.13 -5.21 -19.74
CA ARG A 79 -9.18 -4.34 -20.31
C ARG A 79 -10.46 -4.32 -19.48
N VAL A 80 -10.90 -5.48 -18.99
CA VAL A 80 -12.09 -5.61 -18.14
C VAL A 80 -11.81 -5.04 -16.75
N PHE A 81 -10.63 -5.32 -16.20
CA PHE A 81 -10.16 -4.68 -14.97
C PHE A 81 -10.13 -3.15 -15.14
N GLY A 82 -9.74 -2.66 -16.32
CA GLY A 82 -9.83 -1.27 -16.80
C GLY A 82 -11.16 -0.54 -16.57
N ARG A 83 -12.24 -1.29 -16.27
CA ARG A 83 -13.60 -0.77 -16.02
C ARG A 83 -14.12 -0.99 -14.60
N SER A 84 -13.33 -1.51 -13.67
CA SER A 84 -13.68 -1.69 -12.24
C SER A 84 -13.24 -0.48 -11.37
N PRO A 85 -13.95 -0.11 -10.26
CA PRO A 85 -13.80 1.17 -9.53
C PRO A 85 -12.40 1.48 -8.96
N GLU A 86 -11.48 0.52 -8.96
CA GLU A 86 -10.08 0.72 -8.57
C GLU A 86 -9.33 1.67 -9.53
N HIS A 87 -9.79 1.81 -10.78
CA HIS A 87 -9.23 2.80 -11.72
C HIS A 87 -9.51 4.26 -11.33
N VAL A 88 -10.47 4.51 -10.44
CA VAL A 88 -10.77 5.86 -9.94
C VAL A 88 -9.80 6.26 -8.81
N HIS A 89 -9.14 5.31 -8.14
CA HIS A 89 -8.29 5.59 -6.97
C HIS A 89 -6.97 6.29 -7.34
N TRP A 90 -6.30 5.93 -8.43
CA TRP A 90 -5.09 6.63 -8.89
C TRP A 90 -5.40 7.95 -9.62
N VAL A 91 -6.60 8.07 -10.19
CA VAL A 91 -7.14 9.36 -10.65
C VAL A 91 -7.31 10.30 -9.46
N LYS A 92 -7.79 9.78 -8.31
CA LYS A 92 -7.93 10.55 -7.07
C LYS A 92 -6.61 11.01 -6.47
N GLU A 93 -5.54 10.20 -6.47
CA GLU A 93 -4.23 10.73 -6.04
C GLU A 93 -3.70 11.78 -7.04
N ARG A 94 -3.94 11.63 -8.36
CA ARG A 94 -3.65 12.67 -9.37
C ARG A 94 -4.51 13.93 -9.25
N GLU A 95 -5.76 13.82 -8.83
CA GLU A 95 -6.65 14.96 -8.55
C GLU A 95 -6.32 15.62 -7.21
N TYR A 96 -5.93 14.84 -6.21
CA TYR A 96 -5.37 15.31 -4.94
C TYR A 96 -4.07 16.10 -5.19
N LEU A 97 -3.20 15.59 -6.06
CA LEU A 97 -1.99 16.26 -6.57
C LEU A 97 -2.28 17.58 -7.30
N ARG A 98 -3.44 17.70 -7.98
CA ARG A 98 -3.88 18.97 -8.60
C ARG A 98 -4.41 19.99 -7.57
N SER A 99 -4.71 19.57 -6.34
CA SER A 99 -5.44 20.35 -5.34
C SER A 99 -4.62 20.81 -4.12
N GLN A 100 -3.41 20.28 -3.92
CA GLN A 100 -2.61 20.56 -2.71
C GLN A 100 -1.81 21.87 -2.84
N THR A 101 -2.49 22.96 -2.46
CA THR A 101 -1.91 24.24 -2.04
C THR A 101 -1.92 24.39 -0.51
N LYS A 102 -2.14 23.28 0.20
CA LYS A 102 -2.27 23.27 1.67
C LYS A 102 -0.91 23.41 2.33
N THR A 103 -0.85 24.32 3.29
CA THR A 103 0.25 24.44 4.25
C THR A 103 0.24 23.28 5.25
N LEU A 104 1.36 23.06 5.96
CA LEU A 104 1.49 22.00 6.95
C LEU A 104 0.35 21.98 7.98
N SER A 105 -0.07 23.15 8.47
CA SER A 105 -1.16 23.30 9.45
C SER A 105 -2.55 22.98 8.91
N GLU A 106 -2.73 22.96 7.58
CA GLU A 106 -4.01 22.66 6.94
C GLU A 106 -4.17 21.17 6.61
N LEU A 107 -3.10 20.38 6.75
CA LEU A 107 -3.13 18.94 6.50
C LEU A 107 -3.88 18.23 7.63
N LEU A 108 -4.89 17.44 7.26
CA LEU A 108 -5.49 16.45 8.13
C LEU A 108 -4.67 15.16 8.08
N VAL A 109 -3.89 14.90 9.13
CA VAL A 109 -3.07 13.69 9.25
C VAL A 109 -3.85 12.63 10.02
N ALA A 110 -4.07 11.46 9.39
CA ALA A 110 -4.62 10.30 10.07
C ALA A 110 -3.46 9.44 10.60
N VAL A 111 -3.28 9.43 11.93
CA VAL A 111 -2.34 8.52 12.60
C VAL A 111 -3.11 7.27 12.98
N THR A 112 -2.74 6.14 12.40
CA THR A 112 -3.45 4.88 12.61
C THR A 112 -2.52 3.82 13.17
N ASN A 113 -3.07 2.84 13.87
CA ASN A 113 -2.30 1.69 14.34
C ASN A 113 -3.15 0.42 14.32
N SER A 114 -2.47 -0.72 14.32
CA SER A 114 -3.07 -2.01 14.61
C SER A 114 -2.29 -2.68 15.75
N GLY A 115 -2.99 -3.26 16.72
CA GLY A 115 -2.38 -3.95 17.85
C GLY A 115 -1.70 -3.01 18.86
N GLU A 116 -0.42 -3.25 19.15
CA GLU A 116 0.28 -2.69 20.31
C GLU A 116 0.87 -1.28 20.10
N ALA A 117 0.73 -0.69 18.92
CA ALA A 117 1.31 0.61 18.59
C ALA A 117 0.46 1.82 19.03
N GLU A 118 -0.46 1.66 19.99
CA GLU A 118 -1.34 2.72 20.50
C GLU A 118 -0.55 3.84 21.20
N VAL A 119 0.40 3.48 22.09
CA VAL A 119 1.23 4.47 22.80
C VAL A 119 2.09 5.29 21.82
N PRO A 120 2.80 4.68 20.85
CA PRO A 120 3.46 5.45 19.81
C PRO A 120 2.55 6.36 18.99
N ALA A 121 1.37 5.88 18.62
CA ALA A 121 0.39 6.64 17.85
C ALA A 121 -0.03 7.92 18.58
N GLU A 122 -0.32 7.78 19.87
CA GLU A 122 -0.72 8.91 20.70
C GLU A 122 0.43 9.93 20.88
N ALA A 123 1.65 9.47 21.12
CA ALA A 123 2.80 10.38 21.27
C ALA A 123 3.12 11.16 19.98
N ILE A 124 3.04 10.51 18.82
CA ILE A 124 3.19 11.17 17.52
C ILE A 124 2.06 12.19 17.33
N SER A 125 0.81 11.79 17.60
CA SER A 125 -0.36 12.67 17.48
C SER A 125 -0.24 13.92 18.35
N GLN A 126 0.19 13.76 19.60
CA GLN A 126 0.41 14.88 20.53
C GLN A 126 1.51 15.82 20.03
N ARG A 127 2.65 15.26 19.58
CA ARG A 127 3.76 16.05 19.06
C ARG A 127 3.35 16.92 17.86
N LEU A 128 2.57 16.35 16.95
CA LEU A 128 2.05 17.05 15.77
C LEU A 128 0.99 18.10 16.16
N HIS A 129 0.11 17.80 17.12
CA HIS A 129 -0.86 18.76 17.64
C HIS A 129 -0.21 19.98 18.27
N VAL A 130 0.91 19.81 19.00
CA VAL A 130 1.67 20.92 19.61
C VAL A 130 2.17 21.91 18.55
N GLU A 131 2.43 21.44 17.33
CA GLU A 131 2.85 22.29 16.20
C GLU A 131 1.66 22.84 15.39
N GLY A 132 0.43 22.59 15.84
CA GLY A 132 -0.78 23.09 15.21
C GLY A 132 -1.25 22.30 13.99
N LEU A 133 -0.82 21.04 13.82
CA LEU A 133 -1.38 20.17 12.77
C LEU A 133 -2.73 19.60 13.22
N HIS A 134 -3.64 19.42 12.26
CA HIS A 134 -4.88 18.69 12.48
C HIS A 134 -4.62 17.19 12.41
N VAL A 135 -4.69 16.50 13.55
CA VAL A 135 -4.42 15.05 13.60
C VAL A 135 -5.63 14.30 14.16
N GLN A 136 -5.93 13.16 13.56
CA GLN A 136 -6.88 12.21 14.12
C GLN A 136 -6.23 10.85 14.30
N THR A 137 -6.31 10.32 15.52
CA THR A 137 -5.77 9.01 15.88
C THR A 137 -6.86 7.95 15.84
N HIS A 138 -6.60 6.81 15.19
CA HIS A 138 -7.54 5.68 15.15
C HIS A 138 -6.83 4.34 15.28
N SER A 139 -7.46 3.37 15.95
CA SER A 139 -6.96 2.01 16.06
C SER A 139 -8.04 1.03 15.64
N ASP A 140 -7.67 0.06 14.81
CA ASP A 140 -8.54 -1.05 14.43
C ASP A 140 -7.64 -2.24 14.02
N PRO A 141 -7.96 -3.48 14.42
CA PRO A 141 -7.25 -4.66 13.92
C PRO A 141 -7.40 -4.85 12.41
N ASP A 142 -8.48 -4.34 11.79
CA ASP A 142 -8.71 -4.39 10.36
C ASP A 142 -8.18 -3.13 9.64
N ARG A 143 -7.09 -3.33 8.90
CA ARG A 143 -6.44 -2.29 8.08
C ARG A 143 -7.35 -1.75 6.97
N SER A 144 -8.27 -2.55 6.44
CA SER A 144 -9.25 -2.09 5.45
C SER A 144 -10.28 -1.15 6.08
N ALA A 145 -10.69 -1.42 7.32
CA ALA A 145 -11.57 -0.53 8.08
C ALA A 145 -10.90 0.85 8.33
N LEU A 146 -9.61 0.85 8.68
CA LEU A 146 -8.81 2.08 8.83
C LEU A 146 -8.70 2.86 7.52
N ALA A 147 -8.45 2.18 6.40
CA ALA A 147 -8.40 2.82 5.08
C ALA A 147 -9.75 3.48 4.71
N LEU A 148 -10.85 2.77 4.94
CA LEU A 148 -12.20 3.28 4.72
C LEU A 148 -12.50 4.50 5.61
N LEU A 149 -12.04 4.48 6.85
CA LEU A 149 -12.18 5.61 7.78
C LEU A 149 -11.40 6.82 7.29
N ALA A 150 -10.11 6.66 6.97
CA ALA A 150 -9.26 7.72 6.41
C ALA A 150 -9.87 8.35 5.15
N ASN A 151 -10.41 7.51 4.26
CA ASN A 151 -11.12 7.94 3.06
C ASN A 151 -12.39 8.74 3.35
N ARG A 152 -13.19 8.34 4.36
CA ARG A 152 -14.42 9.04 4.73
C ARG A 152 -14.16 10.40 5.36
N MET A 153 -13.06 10.53 6.10
CA MET A 153 -12.65 11.78 6.73
C MET A 153 -11.95 12.74 5.75
N ASN A 154 -11.69 12.30 4.51
CA ASN A 154 -10.87 13.02 3.54
C ASN A 154 -9.51 13.42 4.15
N ALA A 155 -8.85 12.47 4.83
CA ALA A 155 -7.50 12.71 5.33
C ALA A 155 -6.55 13.07 4.17
N ASP A 156 -5.59 13.95 4.46
CA ASP A 156 -4.60 14.41 3.51
C ASP A 156 -3.39 13.46 3.46
N VAL A 157 -3.06 12.82 4.58
CA VAL A 157 -1.98 11.82 4.70
C VAL A 157 -2.38 10.76 5.73
N VAL A 158 -1.99 9.52 5.49
CA VAL A 158 -2.08 8.42 6.47
C VAL A 158 -0.69 8.01 6.93
N ILE A 159 -0.50 7.93 8.24
CA ILE A 159 0.67 7.35 8.89
C ILE A 159 0.17 6.16 9.71
N HIS A 160 0.45 4.94 9.26
CA HIS A 160 0.11 3.73 9.98
C HIS A 160 1.31 3.22 10.77
N LEU A 161 1.11 2.84 12.03
CA LEU A 161 2.16 2.36 12.93
C LEU A 161 1.97 0.88 13.23
N GLU A 162 3.08 0.14 13.17
CA GLU A 162 3.15 -1.26 13.55
C GLU A 162 4.39 -1.53 14.42
N ILE A 163 4.27 -2.49 15.31
CA ILE A 163 5.42 -3.06 16.01
C ILE A 163 5.88 -4.26 15.18
N GLY A 164 7.06 -4.13 14.58
CA GLY A 164 7.68 -5.19 13.80
C GLY A 164 8.36 -6.22 14.69
N GLU A 165 8.59 -7.41 14.12
CA GLU A 165 9.36 -8.50 14.73
C GLU A 165 10.73 -8.71 14.04
N GLY A 166 11.10 -7.82 13.12
CA GLY A 166 12.26 -7.97 12.23
C GLY A 166 12.88 -6.64 11.83
N ASP A 167 13.45 -6.53 10.63
CA ASP A 167 14.12 -5.30 10.20
C ASP A 167 13.16 -4.09 10.18
N SER A 168 13.67 -2.94 10.61
CA SER A 168 12.93 -1.68 10.58
C SER A 168 12.74 -1.16 9.14
N PHE A 169 11.52 -0.75 8.80
CA PHE A 169 11.20 -0.21 7.48
C PHE A 169 10.10 0.85 7.51
N ILE A 170 10.12 1.71 6.47
CA ILE A 170 8.99 2.54 6.07
C ILE A 170 8.40 1.97 4.77
N GLY A 171 7.13 1.55 4.85
CA GLY A 171 6.37 0.99 3.74
C GLY A 171 5.57 2.06 3.00
N PHE A 172 5.49 1.96 1.67
CA PHE A 172 4.61 2.77 0.85
C PHE A 172 3.91 1.91 -0.20
N TYR A 173 2.82 2.40 -0.82
CA TYR A 173 2.12 1.61 -1.83
C TYR A 173 2.96 1.41 -3.09
N SER A 174 3.24 0.15 -3.40
CA SER A 174 3.84 -0.31 -4.64
C SER A 174 3.13 -1.58 -5.08
N GLY A 175 2.16 -1.44 -5.99
CA GLY A 175 1.49 -2.54 -6.65
C GLY A 175 2.03 -2.76 -8.06
N TYR A 176 1.45 -3.75 -8.74
CA TYR A 176 1.85 -4.12 -10.10
C TYR A 176 1.74 -2.97 -11.12
N SER A 177 0.62 -2.24 -11.12
CA SER A 177 0.31 -1.22 -12.13
C SER A 177 0.48 0.22 -11.65
N TYR A 178 0.73 0.42 -10.36
CA TYR A 178 0.86 1.75 -9.77
C TYR A 178 1.77 1.72 -8.55
N VAL A 179 2.58 2.75 -8.45
CA VAL A 179 3.45 3.02 -7.31
C VAL A 179 3.13 4.44 -6.86
N SER A 180 2.80 4.63 -5.59
CA SER A 180 2.46 5.97 -5.07
C SER A 180 3.72 6.84 -5.03
N PRO A 181 3.85 7.86 -5.90
CA PRO A 181 5.06 8.68 -5.92
C PRO A 181 5.18 9.52 -4.65
N ARG A 182 4.06 10.06 -4.15
CA ARG A 182 4.03 10.85 -2.91
C ARG A 182 4.24 9.99 -1.67
N GLY A 183 3.61 8.81 -1.61
CA GLY A 183 3.86 7.85 -0.54
C GLY A 183 5.34 7.47 -0.48
N ARG A 184 5.97 7.22 -1.64
CA ARG A 184 7.41 6.98 -1.74
C ARG A 184 8.24 8.17 -1.25
N THR A 185 7.95 9.38 -1.71
CA THR A 185 8.68 10.59 -1.28
C THR A 185 8.58 10.79 0.24
N LEU A 186 7.39 10.65 0.82
CA LEU A 186 7.21 10.75 2.27
C LEU A 186 7.98 9.66 3.01
N ALA A 187 7.95 8.41 2.50
CA ALA A 187 8.71 7.30 3.08
C ALA A 187 10.22 7.54 3.04
N GLU A 188 10.76 8.05 1.91
CA GLU A 188 12.17 8.39 1.74
C GLU A 188 12.59 9.53 2.68
N LEU A 189 11.80 10.61 2.79
CA LEU A 189 12.04 11.72 3.71
C LEU A 189 12.10 11.23 5.17
N LEU A 190 11.10 10.43 5.57
CA LEU A 190 11.04 9.92 6.94
C LEU A 190 12.17 8.94 7.24
N ALA A 191 12.49 8.03 6.32
CA ALA A 191 13.60 7.12 6.51
C ALA A 191 14.94 7.85 6.64
N THR A 192 15.15 8.95 5.89
CA THR A 192 16.33 9.81 6.07
C THR A 192 16.39 10.40 7.47
N GLU A 193 15.30 11.03 7.95
CA GLU A 193 15.26 11.63 9.30
C GLU A 193 15.47 10.58 10.40
N LEU A 194 14.80 9.43 10.31
CA LEU A 194 14.96 8.36 11.29
C LEU A 194 16.39 7.82 11.30
N ASN A 195 17.03 7.61 10.15
CA ASN A 195 18.40 7.13 10.09
C ASN A 195 19.45 8.15 10.57
N LEU A 196 19.13 9.45 10.55
CA LEU A 196 19.99 10.49 11.11
C LEU A 196 19.85 10.59 12.64
N ASN A 197 18.65 10.38 13.16
CA ASN A 197 18.31 10.67 14.56
C ASN A 197 18.25 9.43 15.46
N LEU A 198 18.12 8.23 14.89
CA LEU A 198 18.09 6.98 15.65
C LEU A 198 19.45 6.31 15.67
N SER A 199 19.94 6.00 16.87
CA SER A 199 21.09 5.11 17.07
C SER A 199 20.68 3.63 17.04
N THR A 200 19.96 3.23 16.00
CA THR A 200 19.37 1.88 15.85
C THR A 200 19.82 1.22 14.55
N ASN A 201 19.31 0.01 14.28
CA ASN A 201 19.42 -0.57 12.95
C ASN A 201 18.83 0.36 11.90
N ARG A 202 19.43 0.32 10.70
CA ARG A 202 19.04 1.15 9.57
C ARG A 202 17.59 0.89 9.19
N VAL A 203 16.80 1.95 9.08
CA VAL A 203 15.43 1.91 8.57
C VAL A 203 15.46 1.92 7.04
N SER A 204 14.91 0.87 6.43
CA SER A 204 14.84 0.75 4.96
C SER A 204 13.52 1.33 4.40
N VAL A 205 13.46 1.56 3.09
CA VAL A 205 12.22 1.97 2.40
C VAL A 205 11.77 0.83 1.50
N VAL A 206 10.52 0.38 1.67
CA VAL A 206 10.00 -0.83 1.03
C VAL A 206 8.67 -0.56 0.33
N GLY A 207 8.53 -1.01 -0.91
CA GLY A 207 7.25 -1.01 -1.62
C GLY A 207 6.38 -2.19 -1.18
N LEU A 208 5.14 -1.91 -0.76
CA LEU A 208 4.21 -2.89 -0.20
C LEU A 208 2.80 -2.75 -0.82
N ALA A 209 1.99 -3.80 -0.68
CA ALA A 209 0.59 -3.83 -1.14
C ALA A 209 -0.39 -4.12 0.02
N MET A 210 -0.10 -3.61 1.22
CA MET A 210 -0.95 -3.78 2.41
C MET A 210 -2.31 -3.06 2.23
N PRO A 211 -3.41 -3.56 2.84
CA PRO A 211 -4.73 -2.94 2.69
C PRO A 211 -4.77 -1.44 3.02
N ILE A 212 -4.15 -1.03 4.12
CA ILE A 212 -4.07 0.40 4.53
C ILE A 212 -3.36 1.28 3.50
N LEU A 213 -2.44 0.72 2.70
CA LEU A 213 -1.70 1.44 1.65
C LEU A 213 -2.44 1.40 0.30
N ARG A 214 -3.06 0.26 -0.02
CA ARG A 214 -3.73 0.01 -1.30
C ARG A 214 -5.10 0.67 -1.40
N GLU A 215 -5.82 0.76 -0.28
CA GLU A 215 -7.23 1.14 -0.27
C GLU A 215 -7.46 2.63 0.08
N THR A 216 -6.44 3.32 0.57
CA THR A 216 -6.46 4.78 0.80
C THR A 216 -6.43 5.56 -0.51
N ARG A 217 -7.07 6.74 -0.51
CA ARG A 217 -7.12 7.68 -1.65
C ARG A 217 -6.04 8.77 -1.59
N MET A 218 -5.42 8.90 -0.43
CA MET A 218 -4.35 9.84 -0.13
C MET A 218 -3.03 9.10 0.05
N PRO A 219 -1.88 9.80 0.01
CA PRO A 219 -0.58 9.22 0.34
C PRO A 219 -0.62 8.56 1.72
N ALA A 220 -0.20 7.30 1.77
CA ALA A 220 -0.14 6.51 3.00
C ALA A 220 1.23 5.87 3.14
N ILE A 221 1.73 5.81 4.39
CA ILE A 221 2.94 5.08 4.75
C ILE A 221 2.69 4.18 5.97
N VAL A 222 3.49 3.11 6.08
CA VAL A 222 3.56 2.25 7.28
C VAL A 222 4.92 2.43 7.92
N ILE A 223 4.96 2.70 9.22
CA ILE A 223 6.18 2.72 10.02
C ILE A 223 6.21 1.43 10.84
N SER A 224 7.17 0.56 10.55
CA SER A 224 7.41 -0.67 11.31
C SER A 224 8.83 -0.64 11.83
N LEU A 225 8.98 -0.59 13.16
CA LEU A 225 10.27 -0.70 13.83
C LEU A 225 10.42 -2.06 14.50
N ASP A 226 11.66 -2.53 14.57
CA ASP A 226 12.08 -3.88 14.98
C ASP A 226 11.58 -4.39 16.33
N SER A 227 11.18 -3.50 17.26
CA SER A 227 10.59 -3.91 18.54
C SER A 227 9.83 -2.77 19.23
N ALA A 228 8.96 -3.14 20.16
CA ALA A 228 8.31 -2.20 21.08
C ALA A 228 9.32 -1.39 21.92
N ILE A 229 10.48 -2.00 22.24
CA ILE A 229 11.54 -1.35 23.01
C ILE A 229 12.13 -0.18 22.22
N THR A 230 12.37 -0.37 20.92
CA THR A 230 12.88 0.68 20.03
C THR A 230 11.93 1.87 19.97
N TRP A 231 10.63 1.59 19.82
CA TRP A 231 9.57 2.60 19.87
C TRP A 231 9.63 3.41 21.17
N VAL A 232 9.58 2.74 22.33
CA VAL A 232 9.54 3.43 23.64
C VAL A 232 10.81 4.22 23.89
N LYS A 233 11.98 3.66 23.58
CA LYS A 233 13.29 4.28 23.85
C LYS A 233 13.52 5.56 23.05
N HIS A 234 12.98 5.60 21.82
CA HIS A 234 13.26 6.68 20.87
C HIS A 234 12.02 7.48 20.49
N LEU A 235 10.95 7.37 21.28
CA LEU A 235 9.65 7.92 20.93
C LEU A 235 9.66 9.43 20.60
N PRO A 236 10.36 10.30 21.37
CA PRO A 236 10.46 11.72 21.03
C PRO A 236 11.16 11.94 19.68
N GLN A 237 12.27 11.25 19.42
CA GLN A 237 13.02 11.39 18.16
C GLN A 237 12.22 10.91 16.95
N ILE A 238 11.43 9.85 17.12
CA ILE A 238 10.54 9.34 16.06
C ILE A 238 9.45 10.37 15.77
N ALA A 239 8.81 10.92 16.80
CA ALA A 239 7.76 11.92 16.63
C ALA A 239 8.29 13.21 15.98
N ASP A 240 9.48 13.68 16.36
CA ASP A 240 10.15 14.80 15.71
C ASP A 240 10.50 14.50 14.24
N SER A 241 10.98 13.28 13.95
CA SER A 241 11.30 12.86 12.59
C SER A 241 10.06 12.83 11.69
N VAL A 242 8.92 12.38 12.23
CA VAL A 242 7.62 12.43 11.52
C VAL A 242 7.20 13.86 11.20
N LEU A 243 7.33 14.77 12.16
CA LEU A 243 7.03 16.19 11.96
C LEU A 243 7.90 16.82 10.86
N VAL A 244 9.21 16.59 10.91
CA VAL A 244 10.16 17.13 9.92
C VAL A 244 9.85 16.57 8.53
N ALA A 245 9.61 15.27 8.41
CA ALA A 245 9.24 14.63 7.15
C ALA A 245 7.95 15.22 6.56
N LEU A 246 6.90 15.42 7.38
CA LEU A 246 5.66 16.04 6.95
C LEU A 246 5.86 17.50 6.51
N SER A 247 6.69 18.26 7.23
CA SER A 247 7.04 19.64 6.87
C SER A 247 7.69 19.71 5.49
N LEU A 248 8.70 18.87 5.24
CA LEU A 248 9.36 18.77 3.93
C LEU A 248 8.41 18.29 2.84
N PHE A 249 7.55 17.32 3.16
CA PHE A 249 6.56 16.78 2.24
C PHE A 249 5.50 17.81 1.82
N SER A 250 5.12 18.73 2.71
CA SER A 250 4.12 19.77 2.45
C SER A 250 4.61 20.90 1.54
N LYS A 251 5.92 21.02 1.33
CA LYS A 251 6.48 22.07 0.47
C LYS A 251 6.12 21.80 -1.00
N PRO A 252 5.72 22.83 -1.77
CA PRO A 252 5.53 22.68 -3.20
C PRO A 252 6.85 22.24 -3.84
N VAL A 253 6.76 21.28 -4.77
CA VAL A 253 7.91 20.87 -5.58
C VAL A 253 8.25 22.04 -6.49
N ASP A 254 9.40 22.68 -6.29
CA ASP A 254 9.92 23.66 -7.26
C ASP A 254 10.17 22.92 -8.57
N LEU A 255 9.24 23.07 -9.52
CA LEU A 255 9.42 22.67 -10.91
C LEU A 255 10.27 23.73 -11.60
N THR A 256 11.54 23.84 -11.20
CA THR A 256 12.53 24.57 -11.99
C THR A 256 12.99 23.64 -13.11
N ILE A 257 12.42 23.85 -14.29
CA ILE A 257 12.88 23.30 -15.58
C ILE A 257 14.20 23.98 -15.95
#